data_AF-A0A8E1C283-F1
#
_entry.id   AF-A0A8E1C283-F1
#
_cell.length_a   1.000
_cell.length_b   1.000
_cell.length_c   1.000
_cell.angle_alpha   90.00
_cell.angle_beta   90.00
_cell.angle_gamma   90.00
#
_symmetry.space_group_name_H-M   'P 1'
#
loop_
_entity.id
_entity.type
_entity.pdbx_description
1 polymer ?
#
loop_
_entity_poly.entity_id
_entity_poly.type
_entity_poly.pdbx_seq_one_letter_code
_entity_poly.pdbx_strand_id
1 'polypeptide(L)'
;KAGVATAEATRGAASGQLAANDALVRGSTIDTDPAVLAAKAKLENARLDLDRSVIRAPIDGVVTRRSVQVGQRVAQGSPIMTIVPLARVYVDANFKERQLRRVKIGMPATVTSDLYGGGVVYHGKVVGFSGGTGASMALIPAQNATGNWIKVVQRLPVRIALDPRELAEHPLRIGLSMEAEIDLSGE
;
A
#
# COMPACT_ATOMS: atom_id res chain seq x y z
N LYS A 1 7.22 -74.60 32.77
CA LYS A 1 7.23 -74.45 31.29
C LYS A 1 6.46 -73.20 30.83
N ALA A 2 5.20 -73.03 31.21
CA ALA A 2 4.41 -71.84 30.87
C ALA A 2 5.06 -70.50 31.31
N GLY A 3 5.52 -70.38 32.56
CA GLY A 3 6.14 -69.14 33.04
C GLY A 3 7.44 -68.73 32.34
N VAL A 4 8.22 -69.71 31.85
CA VAL A 4 9.44 -69.45 31.06
C VAL A 4 9.07 -68.93 29.67
N ALA A 5 8.08 -69.55 29.02
CA ALA A 5 7.57 -69.08 27.73
C ALA A 5 6.99 -67.65 27.81
N THR A 6 6.28 -67.32 28.89
CA THR A 6 5.78 -65.95 29.11
C THR A 6 6.92 -64.95 29.31
N ALA A 7 7.96 -65.31 30.07
CA ALA A 7 9.13 -64.46 30.30
C ALA A 7 9.95 -64.23 29.01
N GLU A 8 10.08 -65.25 28.17
CA GLU A 8 10.72 -65.14 26.85
C GLU A 8 9.92 -64.24 25.90
N ALA A 9 8.60 -64.37 25.88
CA ALA A 9 7.72 -63.52 25.07
C ALA A 9 7.79 -62.04 25.52
N THR A 10 7.80 -61.79 26.83
CA THR A 10 7.97 -60.42 27.36
C THR A 10 9.34 -59.84 27.06
N ARG A 11 10.41 -60.65 27.14
CA ARG A 11 11.75 -60.23 26.73
C ARG A 11 11.81 -59.89 25.24
N GLY A 12 11.21 -60.72 24.38
CA GLY A 12 11.15 -60.48 22.93
C GLY A 12 10.37 -59.21 22.57
N ALA A 13 9.24 -58.97 23.23
CA ALA A 13 8.48 -57.74 23.09
C ALA A 13 9.29 -56.51 23.53
N ALA A 14 9.94 -56.57 24.71
CA ALA A 14 10.76 -55.49 25.22
C ALA A 14 11.97 -55.19 24.31
N SER A 15 12.62 -56.21 23.74
CA SER A 15 13.74 -56.01 22.80
C SER A 15 13.27 -55.43 21.46
N GLY A 16 12.11 -55.88 20.96
CA GLY A 16 11.50 -55.29 19.77
C GLY A 16 11.16 -53.81 19.97
N GLN A 17 10.66 -53.47 21.16
CA GLN A 17 10.30 -52.09 21.52
C GLN A 17 11.53 -51.20 21.71
N LEU A 18 12.61 -51.73 22.29
CA LEU A 18 13.91 -51.04 22.34
C LEU A 18 14.46 -50.79 20.94
N ALA A 19 14.45 -51.78 20.05
CA ALA A 19 14.96 -51.64 18.69
C ALA A 19 14.15 -50.62 17.86
N ALA A 20 12.83 -50.59 18.04
CA ALA A 20 11.96 -49.60 17.41
C ALA A 20 12.24 -48.18 17.90
N ASN A 21 12.37 -47.99 19.23
CA ASN A 21 12.69 -46.68 19.81
C ASN A 21 14.10 -46.21 19.42
N ASP A 22 15.07 -47.12 19.43
CA ASP A 22 16.43 -46.80 19.03
C ASP A 22 16.48 -46.44 17.53
N ALA A 23 15.76 -47.15 16.65
CA ALA A 23 15.68 -46.76 15.23
C ALA A 23 15.11 -45.36 14.98
N LEU A 24 14.27 -44.83 15.88
CA LEU A 24 13.73 -43.48 15.78
C LEU A 24 14.73 -42.38 16.20
N VAL A 25 15.68 -42.71 17.09
CA VAL A 25 16.61 -41.74 17.70
C VAL A 25 18.06 -41.94 17.20
N ARG A 26 18.40 -43.12 16.68
CA ARG A 26 19.77 -43.49 16.32
C ARG A 26 20.25 -42.64 15.15
N GLY A 27 21.19 -41.74 15.43
CA GLY A 27 21.74 -40.78 14.46
C GLY A 27 20.94 -39.47 14.36
N SER A 28 19.82 -39.34 15.08
CA SER A 28 19.18 -38.04 15.28
C SER A 28 19.89 -37.30 16.42
N THR A 29 20.11 -36.01 16.20
CA THR A 29 20.52 -35.06 17.22
C THR A 29 19.32 -34.18 17.55
N ILE A 30 19.39 -33.41 18.62
CA ILE A 30 18.34 -32.42 18.95
C ILE A 30 18.04 -31.49 17.76
N ASP A 31 19.01 -31.27 16.88
CA ASP A 31 18.85 -30.41 15.70
C ASP A 31 18.36 -31.13 14.44
N THR A 32 18.44 -32.46 14.37
CA THR A 32 18.00 -33.24 13.20
C THR A 32 16.77 -34.11 13.47
N ASP A 33 16.35 -34.21 14.73
CA ASP A 33 15.14 -34.93 15.11
C ASP A 33 13.89 -34.27 14.47
N PRO A 34 13.09 -35.01 13.68
CA PRO A 34 11.91 -34.46 13.01
C PRO A 34 10.87 -33.87 13.94
N ALA A 35 10.68 -34.44 15.14
CA ALA A 35 9.72 -33.93 16.12
C ALA A 35 10.21 -32.60 16.72
N VAL A 36 11.52 -32.49 16.99
CA VAL A 36 12.12 -31.23 17.46
C VAL A 36 12.05 -30.16 16.38
N LEU A 37 12.37 -30.49 15.11
CA LEU A 37 12.25 -29.56 13.99
C LEU A 37 10.81 -29.07 13.78
N ALA A 38 9.82 -29.97 13.88
CA ALA A 38 8.42 -29.59 13.79
C ALA A 38 7.98 -28.68 14.95
N ALA A 39 8.45 -28.96 16.18
CA ALA A 39 8.19 -28.12 17.35
C ALA A 39 8.84 -26.73 17.22
N LYS A 40 10.09 -26.66 16.73
CA LYS A 40 10.79 -25.41 16.42
C LYS A 40 10.03 -24.60 15.37
N ALA A 41 9.60 -25.22 14.26
CA ALA A 41 8.81 -24.56 13.24
C ALA A 41 7.47 -24.01 13.78
N LYS A 42 6.81 -24.77 14.67
CA LYS A 42 5.57 -24.32 15.33
C LYS A 42 5.82 -23.12 16.24
N LEU A 43 6.93 -23.10 16.98
CA LEU A 43 7.33 -21.97 17.81
C LEU A 43 7.60 -20.72 16.96
N GLU A 44 8.33 -20.85 15.86
CA GLU A 44 8.62 -19.73 14.95
C GLU A 44 7.35 -19.18 14.29
N ASN A 45 6.43 -20.04 13.87
CA ASN A 45 5.13 -19.61 13.37
C ASN A 45 4.33 -18.84 14.43
N ALA A 46 4.28 -19.34 15.67
CA ALA A 46 3.58 -18.65 16.76
C ALA A 46 4.23 -17.29 17.10
N ARG A 47 5.56 -17.18 17.00
CA ARG A 47 6.28 -15.91 17.15
C ARG A 47 5.92 -14.92 16.05
N LEU A 48 5.87 -15.38 14.80
CA LEU A 48 5.49 -14.56 13.66
C LEU A 48 4.04 -14.08 13.76
N ASP A 49 3.13 -14.94 14.21
CA ASP A 49 1.72 -14.58 14.43
C ASP A 49 1.56 -13.56 15.56
N LEU A 50 2.37 -13.66 16.62
CA LEU A 50 2.43 -12.64 17.68
C LEU A 50 2.95 -11.31 17.15
N ASP A 51 4.02 -11.29 16.35
CA ASP A 51 4.56 -10.05 15.77
C ASP A 51 3.54 -9.38 14.82
N ARG A 52 2.81 -10.19 14.03
CA ARG A 52 1.71 -9.72 13.17
C ARG A 52 0.50 -9.15 13.92
N SER A 53 0.43 -9.30 15.24
CA SER A 53 -0.59 -8.60 16.05
C SER A 53 -0.34 -7.10 16.16
N VAL A 54 0.90 -6.64 15.92
CA VAL A 54 1.29 -5.23 15.95
C VAL A 54 1.35 -4.69 14.52
N ILE A 55 0.32 -3.96 14.11
CA ILE A 55 0.29 -3.35 12.77
C ILE A 55 1.08 -2.04 12.79
N ARG A 56 2.22 -2.02 12.07
CA ARG A 56 3.08 -0.85 11.90
C ARG A 56 2.80 -0.14 10.57
N ALA A 57 3.05 1.17 10.53
CA ALA A 57 2.99 1.93 9.29
C ALA A 57 4.15 1.50 8.34
N PRO A 58 3.88 1.14 7.08
CA PRO A 58 4.93 0.77 6.12
C PRO A 58 5.67 1.98 5.53
N ILE A 59 5.06 3.16 5.60
CA ILE A 59 5.59 4.41 5.06
C ILE A 59 5.22 5.58 5.99
N ASP A 60 6.04 6.63 5.95
CA ASP A 60 5.72 7.89 6.59
C ASP A 60 4.56 8.59 5.86
N GLY A 61 3.65 9.18 6.62
CA GLY A 61 2.49 9.87 6.06
C GLY A 61 1.44 10.20 7.11
N VAL A 62 0.29 10.68 6.63
CA VAL A 62 -0.85 11.02 7.48
C VAL A 62 -1.95 9.98 7.31
N VAL A 63 -2.54 9.56 8.43
CA VAL A 63 -3.70 8.67 8.44
C VAL A 63 -4.93 9.46 7.98
N THR A 64 -5.43 9.17 6.78
CA THR A 64 -6.59 9.85 6.20
C THR A 64 -7.90 9.20 6.59
N ARG A 65 -7.88 7.88 6.80
CA ARG A 65 -9.07 7.12 7.21
C ARG A 65 -8.67 6.01 8.17
N ARG A 66 -9.42 5.88 9.27
CA ARG A 66 -9.35 4.76 10.21
C ARG A 66 -10.69 4.05 10.21
N SER A 67 -10.69 2.78 9.82
CA SER A 67 -11.92 1.97 9.62
C SER A 67 -12.24 1.06 10.79
N VAL A 68 -11.44 1.10 11.87
CA VAL A 68 -11.59 0.22 13.04
C VAL A 68 -11.65 1.00 14.33
N GLN A 69 -12.39 0.46 15.30
CA GLN A 69 -12.52 1.00 16.65
C GLN A 69 -11.92 0.06 17.69
N VAL A 70 -11.60 0.62 18.86
CA VAL A 70 -11.10 -0.16 20.00
C VAL A 70 -12.18 -1.15 20.43
N GLY A 71 -11.79 -2.41 20.68
CA GLY A 71 -12.71 -3.49 21.01
C GLY A 71 -13.32 -4.22 19.81
N GLN A 72 -13.12 -3.72 18.58
CA GLN A 72 -13.59 -4.39 17.38
C GLN A 72 -12.66 -5.55 17.00
N ARG A 73 -13.26 -6.73 16.75
CA ARG A 73 -12.52 -7.86 16.17
C ARG A 73 -12.40 -7.68 14.67
N VAL A 74 -11.19 -7.83 14.14
CA VAL A 74 -10.89 -7.64 12.72
C VAL A 74 -10.43 -8.96 12.09
N ALA A 75 -10.89 -9.23 10.88
CA ALA A 75 -10.43 -10.39 10.11
C ALA A 75 -9.14 -10.06 9.35
N GLN A 76 -8.31 -11.06 9.11
CA GLN A 76 -7.10 -10.91 8.29
C GLN A 76 -7.46 -10.39 6.89
N GLY A 77 -6.64 -9.47 6.36
CA GLY A 77 -6.88 -8.84 5.06
C GLY A 77 -7.88 -7.69 5.08
N SER A 78 -8.56 -7.42 6.20
CA SER A 78 -9.46 -6.27 6.31
C SER A 78 -8.67 -4.95 6.37
N PRO A 79 -8.99 -3.95 5.54
CA PRO A 79 -8.29 -2.66 5.56
C PRO A 79 -8.67 -1.86 6.81
N ILE A 80 -7.70 -1.61 7.70
CA ILE A 80 -7.93 -0.92 8.98
C ILE A 80 -7.61 0.57 8.96
N MET A 81 -6.68 0.99 8.10
CA MET A 81 -6.26 2.37 7.96
C MET A 81 -5.77 2.66 6.55
N THR A 82 -5.85 3.93 6.17
CA THR A 82 -5.27 4.45 4.93
C THR A 82 -4.26 5.54 5.29
N ILE A 83 -3.03 5.38 4.81
CA ILE A 83 -1.92 6.31 5.04
C ILE A 83 -1.60 6.98 3.70
N VAL A 84 -1.46 8.30 3.70
CA VAL A 84 -1.04 9.04 2.51
C VAL A 84 0.32 9.70 2.76
N PRO A 85 1.32 9.48 1.89
CA PRO A 85 2.62 10.13 1.99
C PRO A 85 2.53 11.60 1.55
N LEU A 86 2.82 12.54 2.46
CA LEU A 86 2.78 13.97 2.16
C LEU A 86 4.04 14.50 1.47
N ALA A 87 5.15 13.74 1.48
CA ALA A 87 6.42 14.18 0.92
C ALA A 87 6.45 14.23 -0.62
N ARG A 88 5.47 13.62 -1.30
CA ARG A 88 5.41 13.52 -2.77
C ARG A 88 4.02 13.89 -3.31
N VAL A 89 3.43 14.93 -2.75
CA VAL A 89 2.14 15.45 -3.23
C VAL A 89 2.34 16.14 -4.57
N TYR A 90 1.38 15.95 -5.47
CA TYR A 90 1.30 16.61 -6.76
C TYR A 90 -0.10 17.22 -6.93
N VAL A 91 -0.21 18.17 -7.85
CA VAL A 91 -1.46 18.82 -8.22
C VAL A 91 -1.85 18.36 -9.61
N ASP A 92 -3.06 17.85 -9.76
CA ASP A 92 -3.66 17.57 -11.07
C ASP A 92 -4.51 18.80 -11.48
N ALA A 93 -3.93 19.68 -12.29
CA ALA A 93 -4.54 20.94 -12.72
C ALA A 93 -5.34 20.75 -14.02
N ASN A 94 -6.64 21.08 -13.99
CA ASN A 94 -7.57 20.80 -15.09
C ASN A 94 -7.63 21.96 -16.11
N PHE A 95 -6.70 21.96 -17.08
CA PHE A 95 -6.67 22.95 -18.15
C PHE A 95 -7.60 22.59 -19.31
N LYS A 96 -8.17 23.61 -19.97
CA LYS A 96 -8.91 23.42 -21.22
C LYS A 96 -7.95 22.96 -22.32
N GLU A 97 -8.39 22.06 -23.19
CA GLU A 97 -7.59 21.55 -24.32
C GLU A 97 -6.88 22.66 -25.12
N ARG A 98 -7.57 23.77 -25.38
CA ARG A 98 -7.00 24.90 -26.14
C ARG A 98 -5.84 25.61 -25.42
N GLN A 99 -5.78 25.55 -24.10
CA GLN A 99 -4.72 26.16 -23.29
C GLN A 99 -3.43 25.33 -23.32
N LEU A 100 -3.50 24.05 -23.70
CA LEU A 100 -2.38 23.12 -23.63
C LEU A 100 -1.43 23.18 -24.83
N ARG A 101 -1.74 23.96 -25.87
CA ARG A 101 -0.97 24.00 -27.13
C ARG A 101 0.52 24.29 -26.96
N ARG A 102 0.89 25.06 -25.92
CA ARG A 102 2.28 25.44 -25.63
C ARG A 102 2.84 24.80 -24.36
N VAL A 103 2.02 24.05 -23.62
CA VAL A 103 2.44 23.42 -22.37
C VAL A 103 3.35 22.24 -22.70
N LYS A 104 4.52 22.20 -22.07
CA LYS A 104 5.52 21.13 -22.20
C LYS A 104 5.92 20.63 -20.81
N ILE A 105 6.36 19.37 -20.75
CA ILE A 105 6.94 18.80 -19.53
C ILE A 105 8.21 19.59 -19.17
N GLY A 106 8.38 19.88 -17.88
CA GLY A 106 9.50 20.65 -17.35
C GLY A 106 9.23 22.14 -17.18
N MET A 107 8.14 22.67 -17.75
CA MET A 107 7.78 24.08 -17.60
C MET A 107 7.51 24.44 -16.13
N PRO A 108 7.94 25.62 -15.66
CA PRO A 108 7.64 26.10 -14.33
C PRO A 108 6.14 26.37 -14.19
N ALA A 109 5.62 26.02 -13.03
CA ALA A 109 4.22 26.23 -12.69
C ALA A 109 4.12 26.76 -11.26
N THR A 110 3.15 27.64 -11.07
CA THR A 110 2.82 28.26 -9.80
C THR A 110 1.42 27.81 -9.40
N VAL A 111 1.26 27.33 -8.18
CA VAL A 111 -0.03 26.85 -7.68
C VAL A 111 -0.36 27.56 -6.38
N THR A 112 -1.51 28.21 -6.31
CA THR A 112 -1.96 29.00 -5.16
C THR A 112 -3.10 28.27 -4.45
N SER A 113 -2.98 28.07 -3.15
CA SER A 113 -3.99 27.33 -2.39
C SER A 113 -5.07 28.23 -1.80
N ASP A 114 -6.33 27.86 -2.03
CA ASP A 114 -7.48 28.51 -1.41
C ASP A 114 -7.55 28.26 0.11
N LEU A 115 -6.95 27.16 0.59
CA LEU A 115 -6.96 26.77 2.00
C LEU A 115 -6.35 27.87 2.90
N TYR A 116 -5.33 28.54 2.40
CA TYR A 116 -4.60 29.57 3.13
C TYR A 116 -5.03 30.98 2.69
N GLY A 117 -6.29 31.12 2.26
CA GLY A 117 -6.85 32.40 1.82
C GLY A 117 -6.15 32.99 0.59
N GLY A 118 -5.54 32.14 -0.26
CA GLY A 118 -4.79 32.56 -1.44
C GLY A 118 -3.40 33.16 -1.15
N GLY A 119 -2.99 33.24 0.12
CA GLY A 119 -1.71 33.85 0.49
C GLY A 119 -0.48 32.93 0.36
N VAL A 120 -0.69 31.63 0.18
CA VAL A 120 0.39 30.64 0.06
C VAL A 120 0.49 30.15 -1.38
N VAL A 121 1.65 30.42 -1.96
CA VAL A 121 2.02 30.07 -3.32
C VAL A 121 3.04 28.95 -3.28
N TYR A 122 2.80 27.91 -4.06
CA TYR A 122 3.70 26.78 -4.24
C TYR A 122 4.32 26.83 -5.62
N HIS A 123 5.62 26.57 -5.69
CA HIS A 123 6.37 26.48 -6.93
C HIS A 123 6.56 25.01 -7.31
N GLY A 124 6.40 24.76 -8.60
CA GLY A 124 6.44 23.42 -9.14
C GLY A 124 6.85 23.36 -10.59
N LYS A 125 6.83 22.14 -11.12
CA LYS A 125 7.12 21.87 -12.53
C LYS A 125 6.09 20.92 -13.10
N VAL A 126 5.74 21.13 -14.36
CA VAL A 126 4.91 20.18 -15.12
C VAL A 126 5.67 18.87 -15.28
N VAL A 127 5.16 17.77 -14.75
CA VAL A 127 5.79 16.45 -14.87
C VAL A 127 5.12 15.57 -15.91
N GLY A 128 3.89 15.89 -16.32
CA GLY A 128 3.18 15.12 -17.33
C GLY A 128 1.73 15.52 -17.52
N PHE A 129 1.10 14.82 -18.45
CA PHE A 129 -0.33 14.92 -18.74
C PHE A 129 -0.99 13.60 -18.35
N SER A 130 -2.22 13.66 -17.86
CA SER A 130 -3.01 12.45 -17.62
C SER A 130 -3.33 11.74 -18.95
N GLY A 131 -3.42 10.42 -18.93
CA GLY A 131 -3.62 9.59 -20.13
C GLY A 131 -5.00 9.71 -20.79
N GLY A 132 -5.91 10.54 -20.27
CA GLY A 132 -7.25 10.77 -20.80
C GLY A 132 -7.95 11.94 -20.11
N THR A 133 -9.02 12.44 -20.72
CA THR A 133 -9.87 13.50 -20.15
C THR A 133 -10.85 12.91 -19.14
N GLY A 134 -11.30 13.71 -18.17
CA GLY A 134 -12.27 13.25 -17.17
C GLY A 134 -13.56 12.66 -17.78
N ALA A 135 -13.99 13.17 -18.94
CA ALA A 135 -15.16 12.65 -19.65
C ALA A 135 -14.93 11.27 -20.28
N SER A 136 -13.71 10.99 -20.78
CA SER A 136 -13.37 9.69 -21.37
C SER A 136 -13.20 8.55 -20.36
N MET A 137 -12.92 8.89 -19.10
CA MET A 137 -12.70 7.93 -18.01
C MET A 137 -13.88 7.84 -17.04
N ALA A 138 -14.98 8.54 -17.31
CA ALA A 138 -16.18 8.52 -16.48
C ALA A 138 -16.96 7.20 -16.64
N LEU A 139 -17.49 6.68 -15.53
CA LEU A 139 -18.35 5.49 -15.54
C LEU A 139 -19.61 5.70 -16.40
N ILE A 140 -20.11 6.94 -16.44
CA ILE A 140 -21.22 7.36 -17.30
C ILE A 140 -20.74 8.59 -18.09
N PRO A 141 -20.29 8.42 -19.35
CA PRO A 141 -19.85 9.54 -20.17
C PRO A 141 -21.04 10.39 -20.63
N ALA A 142 -20.82 11.70 -20.75
CA ALA A 142 -21.82 12.60 -21.31
C ALA A 142 -22.09 12.25 -22.79
N GLN A 143 -23.33 11.88 -23.12
CA GLN A 143 -23.75 11.70 -24.51
C GLN A 143 -24.08 13.07 -25.10
N ASN A 144 -23.11 13.69 -25.75
CA ASN A 144 -23.32 14.95 -26.49
C ASN A 144 -23.91 14.70 -27.90
N ALA A 145 -24.80 13.71 -28.04
CA ALA A 145 -25.29 13.16 -29.31
C ALA A 145 -26.68 13.70 -29.72
N THR A 146 -26.99 14.95 -29.43
CA THR A 146 -28.31 15.56 -29.73
C THR A 146 -28.17 16.83 -30.56
N GLY A 147 -27.86 16.72 -31.86
CA GLY A 147 -28.13 17.74 -32.89
C GLY A 147 -27.66 19.18 -32.64
N ASN A 148 -26.85 19.43 -31.61
CA ASN A 148 -26.46 20.76 -31.16
C ASN A 148 -25.02 21.01 -31.60
N TRP A 149 -24.81 21.97 -32.49
CA TRP A 149 -23.51 22.29 -33.10
C TRP A 149 -22.52 22.99 -32.15
N ILE A 150 -22.72 22.88 -30.83
CA ILE A 150 -21.92 23.54 -29.81
C ILE A 150 -20.73 22.64 -29.44
N LYS A 151 -19.51 23.07 -29.79
CA LYS A 151 -18.27 22.38 -29.40
C LYS A 151 -18.08 22.42 -27.88
N VAL A 152 -18.19 21.27 -27.23
CA VAL A 152 -17.89 21.12 -25.80
C VAL A 152 -16.37 21.01 -25.60
N VAL A 153 -15.78 21.99 -24.91
CA VAL A 153 -14.34 22.00 -24.61
C VAL A 153 -14.04 20.99 -23.51
N GLN A 154 -13.15 20.05 -23.79
CA GLN A 154 -12.68 19.08 -22.82
C GLN A 154 -11.53 19.66 -21.98
N ARG A 155 -11.41 19.14 -20.75
CA ARG A 155 -10.29 19.45 -19.86
C ARG A 155 -9.41 18.23 -19.71
N LEU A 156 -8.10 18.44 -19.82
CA LEU A 156 -7.10 17.41 -19.63
C LEU A 156 -6.28 17.78 -18.38
N PRO A 157 -6.23 16.92 -17.36
CA PRO A 157 -5.41 17.18 -16.18
C PRO A 157 -3.92 17.21 -16.54
N VAL A 158 -3.24 18.25 -16.11
CA VAL A 158 -1.78 18.41 -16.15
C VAL A 158 -1.25 18.18 -14.75
N ARG A 159 -0.29 17.27 -14.61
CA ARG A 159 0.33 16.97 -13.32
C ARG A 159 1.49 17.92 -13.05
N ILE A 160 1.44 18.57 -11.90
CA ILE A 160 2.45 19.51 -11.42
C ILE A 160 3.04 18.95 -10.13
N ALA A 161 4.35 18.71 -10.11
CA ALA A 161 5.07 18.36 -8.88
C ALA A 161 5.46 19.63 -8.14
N LEU A 162 5.28 19.65 -6.82
CA LEU A 162 5.55 20.80 -5.95
C LEU A 162 6.89 20.65 -5.22
N ASP A 163 7.47 21.76 -4.77
CA ASP A 163 8.67 21.74 -3.92
C ASP A 163 8.37 21.09 -2.55
N PRO A 164 9.11 20.03 -2.15
CA PRO A 164 8.94 19.41 -0.84
C PRO A 164 9.16 20.33 0.36
N ARG A 165 9.96 21.39 0.21
CA ARG A 165 10.25 22.36 1.29
C ARG A 165 9.01 23.20 1.61
N GLU A 166 8.39 23.75 0.57
CA GLU A 166 7.16 24.55 0.71
C GLU A 166 5.99 23.69 1.23
N LEU A 167 5.92 22.41 0.81
CA LEU A 167 4.97 21.45 1.36
C LEU A 167 5.20 21.12 2.83
N ALA A 168 6.44 21.17 3.32
CA ALA A 168 6.75 20.94 4.72
C ALA A 168 6.39 22.14 5.60
N GLU A 169 6.58 23.36 5.09
CA GLU A 169 6.18 24.60 5.76
C GLU A 169 4.66 24.78 5.78
N HIS A 170 4.00 24.43 4.67
CA HIS A 170 2.55 24.53 4.52
C HIS A 170 1.96 23.20 4.00
N PRO A 171 1.59 22.28 4.91
CA PRO A 171 1.09 20.97 4.52
C PRO A 171 -0.27 21.01 3.82
N LEU A 172 -0.30 20.61 2.54
CA LEU A 172 -1.54 20.47 1.77
C LEU A 172 -2.33 19.21 2.16
N ARG A 173 -3.66 19.32 2.13
CA ARG A 173 -4.57 18.17 2.25
C ARG A 173 -5.11 17.77 0.89
N ILE A 174 -5.27 16.46 0.68
CA ILE A 174 -5.78 15.89 -0.57
C ILE A 174 -7.23 16.33 -0.79
N GLY A 175 -7.56 16.65 -2.04
CA GLY A 175 -8.92 16.97 -2.46
C GLY A 175 -9.30 18.44 -2.33
N LEU A 176 -8.37 19.31 -1.90
CA LEU A 176 -8.58 20.74 -1.88
C LEU A 176 -8.36 21.37 -3.25
N SER A 177 -9.08 22.46 -3.51
CA SER A 177 -8.96 23.26 -4.72
C SER A 177 -7.78 24.22 -4.64
N MET A 178 -7.21 24.52 -5.81
CA MET A 178 -6.11 25.46 -5.98
C MET A 178 -6.23 26.13 -7.35
N GLU A 179 -5.70 27.34 -7.47
CA GLU A 179 -5.48 28.01 -8.75
C GLU A 179 -4.09 27.64 -9.28
N ALA A 180 -3.98 27.33 -10.56
CA ALA A 180 -2.73 26.88 -11.17
C ALA A 180 -2.40 27.70 -12.41
N GLU A 181 -1.20 28.24 -12.45
CA GLU A 181 -0.63 28.99 -13.56
C GLU A 181 0.62 28.27 -14.08
N ILE A 182 0.74 28.16 -15.40
CA ILE A 182 1.94 27.60 -16.04
C ILE A 182 2.60 28.72 -16.82
N ASP A 183 3.88 28.94 -16.56
CA ASP A 183 4.66 29.93 -17.28
C ASP A 183 5.03 29.39 -18.67
N LEU A 184 4.57 30.12 -19.69
CA LEU A 184 4.78 29.81 -21.11
C LEU A 184 5.90 30.67 -21.73
N SER A 185 6.55 31.53 -20.95
CA SER A 185 7.55 32.49 -21.44
C SER A 185 8.93 31.88 -21.73
N GLY A 186 9.21 30.66 -21.23
CA GLY A 186 10.48 29.98 -21.38
C GLY A 186 10.73 29.31 -22.74
N GLU A 187 10.30 29.92 -23.84
CA GLU A 187 10.66 29.52 -25.22
C GLU A 187 11.88 30.30 -25.73
#